data_AF-A0A914LUQ7-F1
#
_entry.id   AF-A0A914LUQ7-F1
#
_cell.length_a   1.000
_cell.length_b   1.000
_cell.length_c   1.000
_cell.angle_alpha   90.00
_cell.angle_beta   90.00
_cell.angle_gamma   90.00
#
_symmetry.space_group_name_H-M   'P 1'
#
loop_
_entity.id
_entity.type
_entity.pdbx_description
1 polymer ?
#
loop_
_entity_poly.entity_id
_entity_poly.type
_entity_poly.pdbx_seq_one_letter_code
_entity_poly.pdbx_strand_id
1 'polypeptide(L)'
;MAYQKIDKDSINSITNALVFFQIPPTNVSISSSKVFEILPSNPLTDTPYHFKIHSSQNYIDLSKCYLFTEFRIRKESANGTWVNLGENDNVAPIQLIGHTFINNMRISINGREVFNSNSLMAYKSYLSHELSFSAGAKCSHLSASGYYGDNGLNLQSGPGFTSRKTRFGRSNTAQFMAKIDADLFNQPLYLINQCEIDIEILPNESRFVLIAPPTAPGIPQTNRYQFEVINCKLYVKKVDIMDGLALDIAKKLDMRPQDMP
;
A
#
# COMPACT_ATOMS: atom_id res chain seq x y z
N MET A 1 -23.54 27.69 -20.41
CA MET A 1 -22.14 27.41 -20.03
C MET A 1 -21.68 26.20 -20.83
N ALA A 2 -20.74 26.38 -21.76
CA ALA A 2 -20.17 25.28 -22.51
C ALA A 2 -19.12 24.59 -21.63
N TYR A 3 -19.37 23.34 -21.25
CA TYR A 3 -18.38 22.51 -20.58
C TYR A 3 -17.41 21.96 -21.64
N GLN A 4 -16.12 21.95 -21.31
CA GLN A 4 -15.08 21.41 -22.19
C GLN A 4 -15.06 19.89 -22.05
N LYS A 5 -15.23 19.19 -23.18
CA LYS A 5 -15.08 17.74 -23.23
C LYS A 5 -13.60 17.38 -23.13
N ILE A 6 -13.30 16.27 -22.46
CA ILE A 6 -11.94 15.73 -22.35
C ILE A 6 -11.41 15.35 -23.74
N ASP A 7 -12.27 14.79 -24.57
CA ASP A 7 -12.00 14.52 -25.98
C ASP A 7 -13.20 14.94 -26.84
N LYS A 8 -12.97 15.30 -28.11
CA LYS A 8 -14.04 15.70 -29.04
C LYS A 8 -15.13 14.62 -29.18
N ASP A 9 -14.76 13.35 -29.08
CA ASP A 9 -15.61 12.18 -29.26
C ASP A 9 -16.24 11.71 -27.92
N SER A 10 -15.86 12.34 -26.79
CA SER A 10 -16.47 12.04 -25.49
C SER A 10 -17.96 12.37 -25.49
N ILE A 11 -18.79 11.41 -25.06
CA ILE A 11 -20.22 11.62 -24.83
C ILE A 11 -20.44 12.39 -23.52
N ASN A 12 -21.50 13.19 -23.48
CA ASN A 12 -21.91 13.89 -22.25
C ASN A 12 -22.58 12.87 -21.33
N SER A 13 -22.07 12.75 -20.10
CA SER A 13 -22.69 11.93 -19.07
C SER A 13 -23.20 12.83 -17.93
N ILE A 14 -24.29 12.41 -17.30
CA ILE A 14 -24.80 13.00 -16.07
C ILE A 14 -24.44 12.01 -14.96
N THR A 15 -24.02 12.50 -13.79
CA THR A 15 -23.67 11.60 -12.68
C THR A 15 -24.85 10.71 -12.29
N ASN A 16 -24.60 9.42 -12.09
CA ASN A 16 -25.63 8.46 -11.67
C ASN A 16 -26.29 8.87 -10.34
N ALA A 17 -25.61 9.67 -9.51
CA ALA A 17 -26.15 10.17 -8.25
C ALA A 17 -27.33 11.15 -8.40
N LEU A 18 -27.58 11.68 -9.60
CA LEU A 18 -28.68 12.61 -9.88
C LEU A 18 -29.83 11.97 -10.69
N VAL A 19 -29.73 10.68 -11.00
CA VAL A 19 -30.72 9.95 -11.79
C VAL A 19 -31.67 9.21 -10.84
N PHE A 20 -32.62 9.95 -10.25
CA PHE A 20 -33.53 9.41 -9.22
C PHE A 20 -34.71 8.59 -9.77
N PHE A 21 -35.07 8.79 -11.04
CA PHE A 21 -36.32 8.23 -11.62
C PHE A 21 -36.08 7.16 -12.70
N GLN A 22 -34.83 6.84 -13.02
CA GLN A 22 -34.52 5.78 -13.98
C GLN A 22 -33.93 4.58 -13.25
N ILE A 23 -34.24 3.39 -13.75
CA ILE A 23 -33.63 2.16 -13.28
C ILE A 23 -32.15 2.20 -13.72
N PRO A 24 -31.18 2.11 -12.79
CA PRO A 24 -29.78 2.16 -13.15
C PRO A 24 -29.42 0.98 -14.07
N PRO A 25 -28.59 1.19 -15.10
CA PRO A 25 -28.18 0.12 -16.00
C PRO A 25 -27.35 -0.92 -15.24
N THR A 26 -27.58 -2.20 -15.54
CA THR A 26 -26.79 -3.29 -14.96
C THR A 26 -25.48 -3.44 -15.72
N ASN A 27 -24.36 -3.47 -15.00
CA ASN A 27 -23.07 -3.75 -15.62
C ASN A 27 -22.97 -5.25 -15.97
N VAL A 28 -22.89 -5.55 -17.26
CA VAL A 28 -22.75 -6.90 -17.81
C VAL A 28 -21.35 -7.19 -18.36
N SER A 29 -20.38 -6.28 -18.20
CA SER A 29 -19.03 -6.44 -18.76
C SER A 29 -18.15 -7.41 -17.98
N ILE A 30 -18.39 -7.55 -16.68
CA ILE A 30 -17.62 -8.39 -15.76
C ILE A 30 -18.39 -9.69 -15.52
N SER A 31 -17.75 -10.82 -15.85
CA SER A 31 -18.26 -12.17 -15.59
C SER A 31 -18.05 -12.58 -14.14
N SER A 32 -16.81 -12.43 -13.68
CA SER A 32 -16.36 -12.93 -12.40
C SER A 32 -15.22 -12.06 -11.88
N SER A 33 -15.06 -11.95 -10.57
CA SER A 33 -13.90 -11.29 -9.97
C SER A 33 -13.45 -12.03 -8.73
N LYS A 34 -12.13 -12.19 -8.58
CA LYS A 34 -11.51 -12.95 -7.50
C LYS A 34 -10.29 -12.20 -6.97
N VAL A 35 -10.01 -12.35 -5.68
CA VAL A 35 -8.81 -11.80 -5.06
C VAL A 35 -7.83 -12.95 -4.82
N PHE A 36 -6.60 -12.78 -5.29
CA PHE A 36 -5.52 -13.74 -5.15
C PHE A 36 -4.51 -13.27 -4.11
N GLU A 37 -4.08 -14.17 -3.24
CA GLU A 37 -2.96 -13.96 -2.34
C GLU A 37 -1.67 -14.40 -3.04
N ILE A 38 -0.68 -13.50 -3.04
CA ILE A 38 0.64 -13.72 -3.63
C ILE A 38 1.66 -13.56 -2.51
N LEU A 39 2.47 -14.59 -2.34
CA LEU A 39 3.58 -14.62 -1.39
C LEU A 39 4.84 -14.05 -2.05
N PRO A 40 5.80 -13.54 -1.26
CA PRO A 40 7.09 -13.12 -1.79
C PRO A 40 7.84 -14.32 -2.35
N SER A 41 8.54 -14.11 -3.45
CA SER A 41 9.36 -15.12 -4.13
C SER A 41 10.58 -15.52 -3.30
N ASN A 42 11.07 -14.61 -2.45
CA ASN A 42 12.20 -14.83 -1.56
C ASN A 42 11.78 -14.80 -0.07
N PRO A 43 12.54 -15.46 0.82
CA PRO A 43 12.29 -15.39 2.26
C PRO A 43 12.37 -13.96 2.77
N LEU A 44 11.55 -13.59 3.76
CA LEU A 44 11.50 -12.24 4.34
C LEU A 44 12.76 -11.82 5.11
N THR A 45 13.69 -12.75 5.33
CA THR A 45 15.02 -12.46 5.87
C THR A 45 15.95 -11.85 4.82
N ASP A 46 15.67 -12.06 3.54
CA ASP A 46 16.44 -11.54 2.42
C ASP A 46 15.71 -10.33 1.82
N THR A 47 16.42 -9.23 1.64
CA THR A 47 15.86 -7.98 1.12
C THR A 47 16.58 -7.61 -0.16
N PRO A 48 15.89 -7.16 -1.22
CA PRO A 48 14.47 -6.71 -1.25
C PRO A 48 13.45 -7.86 -1.37
N TYR A 49 12.19 -7.58 -1.04
CA TYR A 49 11.07 -8.53 -1.20
C TYR A 49 10.53 -8.47 -2.62
N HIS A 50 10.53 -9.61 -3.30
CA HIS A 50 10.07 -9.74 -4.68
C HIS A 50 8.67 -10.34 -4.73
N PHE A 51 7.72 -9.64 -5.33
CA PHE A 51 6.39 -10.16 -5.65
C PHE A 51 6.24 -10.24 -7.15
N LYS A 52 5.77 -11.39 -7.64
CA LYS A 52 5.57 -11.64 -9.05
C LYS A 52 4.12 -11.98 -9.34
N ILE A 53 3.47 -11.16 -10.16
CA ILE A 53 2.14 -11.43 -10.70
C ILE A 53 2.35 -12.02 -12.08
N HIS A 54 2.22 -13.34 -12.19
CA HIS A 54 2.33 -14.04 -13.47
C HIS A 54 1.23 -13.62 -14.44
N SER A 55 1.60 -13.63 -15.72
CA SER A 55 0.67 -13.42 -16.83
C SER A 55 -0.51 -14.39 -16.73
N SER A 56 -1.71 -13.86 -16.93
CA SER A 56 -2.94 -14.64 -16.95
C SER A 56 -3.90 -14.11 -18.00
N GLN A 57 -4.90 -14.91 -18.36
CA GLN A 57 -5.98 -14.48 -19.26
C GLN A 57 -6.87 -13.40 -18.63
N ASN A 58 -6.87 -13.32 -17.30
CA ASN A 58 -7.69 -12.39 -16.54
C ASN A 58 -7.07 -10.99 -16.56
N TYR A 59 -7.93 -9.97 -16.54
CA TYR A 59 -7.53 -8.59 -16.36
C TYR A 59 -7.19 -8.34 -14.89
N ILE A 60 -6.30 -7.37 -14.62
CA ILE A 60 -5.87 -7.06 -13.25
C ILE A 60 -6.41 -5.69 -12.86
N ASP A 61 -7.13 -5.63 -11.75
CA ASP A 61 -7.60 -4.39 -11.15
C ASP A 61 -6.53 -3.86 -10.17
N LEU A 62 -5.59 -3.08 -10.72
CA LEU A 62 -4.50 -2.48 -9.94
C LEU A 62 -4.98 -1.48 -8.89
N SER A 63 -6.18 -0.92 -9.08
CA SER A 63 -6.78 0.00 -8.11
C SER A 63 -7.10 -0.68 -6.78
N LYS A 64 -7.23 -2.02 -6.80
CA LYS A 64 -7.57 -2.89 -5.67
C LYS A 64 -6.46 -3.91 -5.39
N CYS A 65 -5.21 -3.45 -5.42
CA CYS A 65 -4.08 -4.22 -4.89
C CYS A 65 -3.68 -3.71 -3.51
N TYR A 66 -3.58 -4.65 -2.56
CA TYR A 66 -3.28 -4.35 -1.17
C TYR A 66 -2.11 -5.18 -0.68
N LEU A 67 -1.22 -4.54 0.07
CA LEU A 67 -0.11 -5.17 0.76
C LEU A 67 -0.50 -5.41 2.21
N PHE A 68 -0.51 -6.68 2.59
CA PHE A 68 -0.67 -7.12 3.97
C PHE A 68 0.71 -7.30 4.59
N THR A 69 0.88 -6.77 5.79
CA THR A 69 2.15 -6.84 6.52
C THR A 69 1.89 -7.19 7.97
N GLU A 70 2.79 -7.97 8.55
CA GLU A 70 2.82 -8.28 9.97
C GLU A 70 4.20 -7.94 10.51
N PHE A 71 4.22 -7.09 11.53
CA PHE A 71 5.46 -6.56 12.08
C PHE A 71 5.65 -6.94 13.55
N ARG A 72 6.90 -6.99 13.98
CA ARG A 72 7.30 -7.16 15.38
C ARG A 72 8.46 -6.20 15.71
N ILE A 73 8.55 -5.81 16.98
CA ILE A 73 9.70 -5.05 17.50
C ILE A 73 10.40 -5.89 18.55
N ARG A 74 11.73 -6.01 18.47
CA ARG A 74 12.59 -6.65 19.47
C ARG A 74 13.62 -5.67 20.01
N LYS A 75 14.18 -5.96 21.19
CA LYS A 75 15.21 -5.17 21.86
C LYS A 75 16.51 -5.95 21.96
N GLU A 76 17.63 -5.27 21.83
CA GLU A 76 18.95 -5.88 22.08
C GLU A 76 19.21 -6.01 23.58
N SER A 77 19.55 -7.21 24.03
CA SER A 77 20.02 -7.47 25.39
C SER A 77 21.48 -7.04 25.58
N ALA A 78 21.95 -6.94 26.83
CA ALA A 78 23.36 -6.66 27.14
C ALA A 78 24.35 -7.67 26.52
N ASN A 79 23.87 -8.89 26.23
CA ASN A 79 24.65 -9.96 25.60
C ASN A 79 24.61 -9.94 24.06
N GLY A 80 24.03 -8.90 23.44
CA GLY A 80 23.90 -8.78 21.98
C GLY A 80 22.80 -9.64 21.34
N THR A 81 21.95 -10.29 22.14
CA THR A 81 20.85 -11.14 21.65
C THR A 81 19.53 -10.37 21.59
N TRP A 82 18.73 -10.59 20.54
CA TRP A 82 17.41 -10.00 20.39
C TRP A 82 16.37 -10.66 21.31
N VAL A 83 15.87 -9.89 22.27
CA VAL A 83 14.87 -10.30 23.26
C VAL A 83 13.55 -9.55 23.04
N ASN A 84 12.47 -10.09 23.62
CA ASN A 84 11.18 -9.43 23.60
C ASN A 84 11.20 -8.14 24.43
N LEU A 85 10.34 -7.20 24.06
CA LEU A 85 10.15 -5.94 24.77
C LEU A 85 9.62 -6.18 26.18
N GLY A 86 10.14 -5.43 27.15
CA GLY A 86 9.58 -5.31 28.49
C GLY A 86 8.44 -4.29 28.54
N GLU A 87 7.66 -4.29 29.63
CA GLU A 87 6.54 -3.36 29.82
C GLU A 87 6.98 -1.89 29.89
N ASN A 88 8.20 -1.65 30.38
CA ASN A 88 8.77 -0.31 30.52
C ASN A 88 9.48 0.19 29.25
N ASP A 89 9.63 -0.64 28.21
CA ASP A 89 10.32 -0.21 27.00
C ASP A 89 9.47 0.83 26.25
N ASN A 90 10.07 1.99 26.01
CA ASN A 90 9.39 3.11 25.36
C ASN A 90 9.77 3.18 23.88
N VAL A 91 9.13 2.35 23.07
CA VAL A 91 9.35 2.30 21.62
C VAL A 91 8.02 2.12 20.90
N ALA A 92 7.85 2.85 19.80
CA ALA A 92 6.70 2.70 18.89
C ALA A 92 7.18 2.91 17.46
N PRO A 93 6.52 2.31 16.46
CA PRO A 93 6.79 2.67 15.08
C PRO A 93 6.31 4.10 14.78
N ILE A 94 6.85 4.66 13.70
CA ILE A 94 6.32 5.85 13.03
C ILE A 94 4.88 5.61 12.55
N GLN A 95 4.14 6.69 12.31
CA GLN A 95 2.78 6.58 11.79
C GLN A 95 2.75 5.97 10.38
N LEU A 96 1.59 5.41 10.02
CA LEU A 96 1.32 4.83 8.72
C LEU A 96 2.33 3.72 8.36
N ILE A 97 2.68 2.89 9.35
CA ILE A 97 3.74 1.88 9.23
C ILE A 97 3.53 0.90 8.07
N GLY A 98 2.28 0.63 7.67
CA GLY A 98 1.98 -0.21 6.51
C GLY A 98 2.46 0.36 5.18
N HIS A 99 2.76 1.66 5.09
CA HIS A 99 3.37 2.29 3.93
C HIS A 99 4.81 2.76 4.23
N THR A 100 5.04 3.34 5.40
CA THR A 100 6.32 4.00 5.74
C THR A 100 7.44 3.01 6.05
N PHE A 101 7.13 1.72 6.23
CA PHE A 101 8.18 0.69 6.29
C PHE A 101 8.91 0.50 4.95
N ILE A 102 8.36 0.99 3.83
CA ILE A 102 8.97 0.85 2.50
C ILE A 102 9.93 2.00 2.26
N ASN A 103 11.21 1.66 2.04
CA ASN A 103 12.23 2.62 1.64
C ASN A 103 12.11 2.90 0.14
N ASN A 104 12.27 1.84 -0.65
CA ASN A 104 12.20 1.89 -2.09
C ASN A 104 11.22 0.83 -2.61
N MET A 105 10.42 1.21 -3.61
CA MET A 105 9.55 0.34 -4.37
C MET A 105 9.87 0.50 -5.86
N ARG A 106 10.10 -0.63 -6.52
CA ARG A 106 10.30 -0.71 -7.97
C ARG A 106 9.21 -1.57 -8.57
N ILE A 107 8.62 -1.13 -9.67
CA ILE A 107 7.57 -1.85 -10.37
C ILE A 107 7.93 -1.93 -11.82
N SER A 108 7.93 -3.16 -12.35
CA SER A 108 8.20 -3.46 -13.74
C SER A 108 7.03 -4.21 -14.34
N ILE A 109 6.65 -3.86 -15.57
CA ILE A 109 5.66 -4.59 -16.35
C ILE A 109 6.36 -5.19 -17.56
N ASN A 110 6.23 -6.50 -17.75
CA ASN A 110 6.89 -7.24 -18.84
C ASN A 110 8.40 -6.93 -18.94
N GLY A 111 9.10 -6.85 -17.80
CA GLY A 111 10.53 -6.56 -17.72
C GLY A 111 10.92 -5.08 -17.92
N ARG A 112 9.97 -4.18 -18.18
CA ARG A 112 10.24 -2.73 -18.28
C ARG A 112 9.82 -2.02 -17.00
N GLU A 113 10.77 -1.31 -16.39
CA GLU A 113 10.49 -0.48 -15.21
C GLU A 113 9.50 0.64 -15.57
N VAL A 114 8.40 0.69 -14.84
CA VAL A 114 7.34 1.73 -14.99
C VAL A 114 7.31 2.68 -13.81
N PHE A 115 7.80 2.25 -12.63
CA PHE A 115 7.82 3.06 -11.43
C PHE A 115 9.02 2.73 -10.55
N ASN A 116 9.65 3.76 -10.01
CA ASN A 116 10.72 3.64 -9.02
C ASN A 116 10.66 4.85 -8.08
N SER A 117 10.58 4.58 -6.79
CA SER A 117 10.46 5.62 -5.76
C SER A 117 11.81 6.24 -5.34
N ASN A 118 12.94 5.71 -5.81
CA ASN A 118 14.30 6.19 -5.48
C ASN A 118 14.54 6.41 -3.98
N SER A 119 14.13 5.45 -3.13
CA SER A 119 14.32 5.50 -1.67
C SER A 119 13.56 6.63 -0.95
N LEU A 120 12.52 7.18 -1.59
CA LEU A 120 11.69 8.25 -1.02
C LEU A 120 10.24 7.81 -0.78
N MET A 121 9.96 6.50 -0.85
CA MET A 121 8.60 5.98 -0.79
C MET A 121 7.90 6.34 0.52
N ALA A 122 8.56 6.14 1.66
CA ALA A 122 7.99 6.47 2.96
C ALA A 122 7.59 7.94 3.08
N TYR A 123 8.41 8.87 2.58
CA TYR A 123 8.11 10.31 2.60
C TYR A 123 6.95 10.65 1.66
N LYS A 124 6.95 10.10 0.44
CA LYS A 124 5.86 10.28 -0.54
C LYS A 124 4.53 9.81 0.07
N SER A 125 4.49 8.60 0.61
CA SER A 125 3.30 8.01 1.21
C SER A 125 2.80 8.81 2.41
N TYR A 126 3.71 9.19 3.31
CA TYR A 126 3.36 9.99 4.48
C TYR A 126 2.73 11.33 4.09
N LEU A 127 3.40 12.11 3.23
CA LEU A 127 2.94 13.45 2.84
C LEU A 127 1.65 13.38 2.03
N SER A 128 1.56 12.43 1.08
CA SER A 128 0.35 12.24 0.28
C SER A 128 -0.85 11.92 1.17
N HIS A 129 -0.69 11.04 2.16
CA HIS A 129 -1.78 10.67 3.06
C HIS A 129 -2.15 11.78 4.03
N GLU A 130 -1.16 12.48 4.57
CA GLU A 130 -1.39 13.57 5.52
C GLU A 130 -2.11 14.76 4.86
N LEU A 131 -1.80 15.05 3.59
CA LEU A 131 -2.37 16.19 2.86
C LEU A 131 -3.67 15.86 2.11
N SER A 132 -3.84 14.61 1.65
CA SER A 132 -4.98 14.25 0.79
C SER A 132 -6.22 13.82 1.56
N PHE A 133 -6.06 13.22 2.75
CA PHE A 133 -7.19 12.65 3.49
C PHE A 133 -7.70 13.57 4.60
N SER A 134 -9.03 13.60 4.76
CA SER A 134 -9.67 14.29 5.87
C SER A 134 -9.42 13.58 7.21
N ALA A 135 -9.62 14.29 8.31
CA ALA A 135 -9.48 13.71 9.66
C ALA A 135 -10.37 12.46 9.87
N GLY A 136 -11.58 12.44 9.28
CA GLY A 136 -12.48 11.27 9.37
C GLY A 136 -11.93 10.04 8.63
N ALA A 137 -11.29 10.23 7.48
CA ALA A 137 -10.62 9.15 6.75
C ALA A 137 -9.41 8.61 7.52
N LYS A 138 -8.62 9.51 8.10
CA LYS A 138 -7.46 9.22 8.96
C LYS A 138 -7.82 8.37 10.17
N CYS A 139 -8.92 8.67 10.85
CA CYS A 139 -9.39 7.91 12.01
C CYS A 139 -10.16 6.63 11.67
N SER A 140 -10.55 6.43 10.41
CA SER A 140 -11.31 5.26 9.97
C SER A 140 -10.40 4.25 9.25
N HIS A 141 -10.45 4.20 7.93
CA HIS A 141 -9.78 3.16 7.14
C HIS A 141 -8.25 3.28 7.16
N LEU A 142 -7.68 4.48 7.33
CA LEU A 142 -6.22 4.62 7.42
C LEU A 142 -5.63 4.05 8.72
N SER A 143 -6.46 3.81 9.74
CA SER A 143 -6.01 3.08 10.94
C SER A 143 -5.58 1.64 10.62
N ALA A 144 -6.14 1.03 9.56
CA ALA A 144 -5.74 -0.29 9.05
C ALA A 144 -4.34 -0.28 8.41
N SER A 145 -3.93 0.86 7.84
CA SER A 145 -2.56 1.11 7.37
C SER A 145 -1.60 1.56 8.48
N GLY A 146 -2.09 1.68 9.72
CA GLY A 146 -1.29 2.09 10.88
C GLY A 146 -1.26 3.60 11.15
N TYR A 147 -2.24 4.35 10.66
CA TYR A 147 -2.36 5.78 10.98
C TYR A 147 -2.93 5.99 12.38
N TYR A 148 -2.20 6.71 13.22
CA TYR A 148 -2.63 7.16 14.54
C TYR A 148 -2.15 8.59 14.73
N GLY A 149 -3.06 9.56 14.70
CA GLY A 149 -2.71 10.97 14.84
C GLY A 149 -2.33 11.34 16.27
N ASP A 150 -1.34 12.21 16.41
CA ASP A 150 -0.97 12.85 17.66
C ASP A 150 -1.48 14.31 17.68
N ASN A 151 -1.94 14.79 18.83
CA ASN A 151 -2.43 16.17 18.99
C ASN A 151 -1.23 17.12 19.16
N GLY A 152 -0.40 17.28 18.14
CA GLY A 152 0.76 18.17 18.14
C GLY A 152 1.93 17.66 17.31
N LEU A 153 3.04 18.40 17.34
CA LEU A 153 4.27 18.08 16.61
C LEU A 153 5.17 17.08 17.36
N ASN A 154 4.84 16.76 18.62
CA ASN A 154 5.65 15.85 19.42
C ASN A 154 5.34 14.40 19.05
N LEU A 155 6.25 13.78 18.30
CA LEU A 155 6.13 12.38 17.87
C LEU A 155 6.55 11.38 18.96
N GLN A 156 7.14 11.86 20.07
CA GLN A 156 7.67 11.06 21.17
C GLN A 156 6.70 10.94 22.36
N SER A 157 5.66 11.77 22.39
CA SER A 157 4.63 11.73 23.43
C SER A 157 3.29 12.16 22.86
N GLY A 158 2.26 11.33 23.00
CA GLY A 158 0.92 11.64 22.54
C GLY A 158 0.01 10.41 22.49
N PRO A 159 -1.30 10.61 22.26
CA PRO A 159 -2.27 9.52 22.20
C PRO A 159 -2.00 8.57 21.02
N GLY A 160 -1.50 9.08 19.89
CA GLY A 160 -1.12 8.29 18.73
C GLY A 160 0.12 7.45 19.00
N PHE A 161 1.16 8.04 19.61
CA PHE A 161 2.36 7.30 20.04
C PHE A 161 1.99 6.17 21.01
N THR A 162 1.17 6.44 22.03
CA THR A 162 0.72 5.41 22.99
C THR A 162 -0.08 4.30 22.30
N SER A 163 -0.94 4.65 21.34
CA SER A 163 -1.73 3.67 20.57
C SER A 163 -0.82 2.77 19.73
N ARG A 164 0.19 3.34 19.06
CA ARG A 164 1.19 2.59 18.30
C ARG A 164 2.02 1.70 19.22
N LYS A 165 2.53 2.24 20.33
CA LYS A 165 3.30 1.48 21.35
C LYS A 165 2.53 0.26 21.85
N THR A 166 1.28 0.44 22.22
CA THR A 166 0.44 -0.62 22.81
C THR A 166 0.30 -1.83 21.89
N ARG A 167 0.24 -1.62 20.56
CA ARG A 167 0.13 -2.71 19.57
C ARG A 167 1.35 -3.62 19.52
N PHE A 168 2.54 -3.09 19.84
CA PHE A 168 3.80 -3.83 19.83
C PHE A 168 4.29 -4.19 21.23
N GLY A 169 3.49 -3.91 22.27
CA GLY A 169 3.83 -4.23 23.64
C GLY A 169 4.19 -5.70 23.79
N ARG A 170 5.25 -5.98 24.58
CA ARG A 170 5.78 -7.34 24.81
C ARG A 170 6.21 -8.08 23.55
N SER A 171 6.54 -7.36 22.48
CA SER A 171 6.87 -7.92 21.15
C SER A 171 5.73 -8.70 20.52
N ASN A 172 4.48 -8.33 20.81
CA ASN A 172 3.35 -8.81 20.06
C ASN A 172 3.46 -8.39 18.59
N THR A 173 2.92 -9.24 17.70
CA THR A 173 2.85 -8.92 16.28
C THR A 173 1.63 -8.03 16.01
N ALA A 174 1.80 -7.09 15.09
CA ALA A 174 0.72 -6.21 14.65
C ALA A 174 0.58 -6.30 13.13
N GLN A 175 -0.66 -6.48 12.67
CA GLN A 175 -1.00 -6.65 11.26
C GLN A 175 -1.56 -5.36 10.68
N PHE A 176 -1.16 -5.06 9.45
CA PHE A 176 -1.57 -3.87 8.71
C PHE A 176 -1.88 -4.23 7.26
N MET A 177 -2.83 -3.50 6.68
CA MET A 177 -3.19 -3.61 5.27
C MET A 177 -3.07 -2.23 4.64
N ALA A 178 -2.25 -2.12 3.61
CA ALA A 178 -1.94 -0.88 2.92
C ALA A 178 -2.25 -1.00 1.43
N LYS A 179 -2.72 0.06 0.79
CA LYS A 179 -2.78 0.12 -0.68
C LYS A 179 -1.38 0.48 -1.22
N ILE A 180 -1.02 -0.02 -2.40
CA ILE A 180 0.25 0.38 -3.03
C ILE A 180 0.17 1.84 -3.54
N ASP A 181 1.08 2.71 -3.09
CA ASP A 181 1.14 4.15 -3.45
C ASP A 181 1.97 4.45 -4.70
N ALA A 182 1.85 3.61 -5.72
CA ALA A 182 2.40 3.90 -7.04
C ALA A 182 1.30 4.45 -7.94
N ASP A 183 1.65 5.36 -8.84
CA ASP A 183 0.66 6.11 -9.62
C ASP A 183 -0.16 5.18 -10.53
N LEU A 184 0.46 4.10 -11.01
CA LEU A 184 -0.18 3.00 -11.74
C LEU A 184 -1.29 2.28 -10.95
N PHE A 185 -1.22 2.28 -9.62
CA PHE A 185 -2.20 1.66 -8.72
C PHE A 185 -3.31 2.63 -8.32
N ASN A 186 -3.20 3.90 -8.71
CA ASN A 186 -4.16 4.95 -8.40
C ASN A 186 -5.08 5.31 -9.58
N GLN A 187 -4.97 4.62 -10.72
CA GLN A 187 -5.90 4.74 -11.83
C GLN A 187 -7.06 3.72 -11.73
N PRO A 188 -8.24 4.02 -12.28
CA PRO A 188 -9.39 3.12 -12.30
C PRO A 188 -9.35 2.07 -13.43
N LEU A 189 -8.40 2.19 -14.37
CA LEU A 189 -8.30 1.30 -15.54
C LEU A 189 -7.73 -0.06 -15.16
N TYR A 190 -8.29 -1.12 -15.75
CA TYR A 190 -7.74 -2.46 -15.60
C TYR A 190 -6.51 -2.64 -16.47
N LEU A 191 -5.49 -3.29 -15.93
CA LEU A 191 -4.36 -3.73 -16.72
C LEU A 191 -4.82 -4.85 -17.66
N ILE A 192 -4.40 -4.74 -18.92
CA ILE A 192 -4.67 -5.75 -19.95
C ILE A 192 -4.16 -7.12 -19.53
N ASN A 193 -4.78 -8.16 -20.08
CA ASN A 193 -4.38 -9.54 -19.86
C ASN A 193 -2.99 -9.82 -20.47
N GLN A 194 -2.40 -10.96 -20.09
CA GLN A 194 -1.08 -11.41 -20.55
C GLN A 194 0.09 -10.47 -20.19
N CYS A 195 -0.10 -9.54 -19.25
CA CYS A 195 0.98 -8.78 -18.65
C CYS A 195 1.50 -9.45 -17.37
N GLU A 196 2.82 -9.49 -17.25
CA GLU A 196 3.54 -9.86 -16.05
C GLU A 196 3.94 -8.60 -15.27
N ILE A 197 3.76 -8.61 -13.95
CA ILE A 197 4.15 -7.49 -13.08
C ILE A 197 5.13 -8.02 -12.03
N ASP A 198 6.29 -7.39 -11.96
CA ASP A 198 7.27 -7.61 -10.91
C ASP A 198 7.29 -6.39 -9.99
N ILE A 199 7.14 -6.62 -8.69
CA ILE A 199 7.17 -5.59 -7.64
C ILE A 199 8.31 -5.94 -6.69
N GLU A 200 9.26 -5.02 -6.56
CA GLU A 200 10.37 -5.14 -5.62
C GLU A 200 10.18 -4.12 -4.50
N ILE A 201 10.20 -4.58 -3.25
CA ILE A 201 10.01 -3.76 -2.05
C ILE A 201 11.26 -3.86 -1.18
N LEU A 202 11.98 -2.75 -1.06
CA LEU A 202 13.08 -2.60 -0.12
C LEU A 202 12.55 -1.99 1.18
N PRO A 203 12.61 -2.69 2.33
CA PRO A 203 12.20 -2.12 3.61
C PRO A 203 13.19 -1.06 4.12
N ASN A 204 12.69 -0.17 4.97
CA ASN A 204 13.46 0.83 5.69
C ASN A 204 14.22 0.24 6.87
N GLU A 205 15.31 0.92 7.24
CA GLU A 205 16.07 0.58 8.44
C GLU A 205 15.25 0.76 9.71
N SER A 206 15.52 -0.08 10.73
CA SER A 206 14.84 0.00 12.03
C SER A 206 14.95 1.39 12.68
N ARG A 207 16.08 2.09 12.48
CA ARG A 207 16.29 3.45 12.99
C ARG A 207 15.34 4.49 12.39
N PHE A 208 14.92 4.29 11.15
CA PHE A 208 13.99 5.20 10.48
C PHE A 208 12.55 4.95 10.92
N VAL A 209 12.17 3.68 11.02
CA VAL A 209 10.78 3.29 11.30
C VAL A 209 10.42 3.31 12.79
N LEU A 210 11.39 3.35 13.70
CA LEU A 210 11.14 3.33 15.14
C LEU A 210 11.41 4.70 15.80
N ILE A 211 10.46 5.11 16.64
CA ILE A 211 10.63 6.21 17.59
C ILE A 211 10.78 5.59 18.97
N ALA A 212 11.92 5.84 19.60
CA ALA A 212 12.18 5.43 20.96
C ALA A 212 12.74 6.63 21.73
N PRO A 213 11.91 7.29 22.56
CA PRO A 213 12.31 8.45 23.34
C PRO A 213 13.16 8.04 24.54
N PRO A 214 14.15 8.86 24.94
CA PRO A 214 14.99 8.55 26.09
C PRO A 214 14.15 8.43 27.37
N THR A 215 14.57 7.54 28.27
CA THR A 215 13.87 7.26 29.54
C THR A 215 13.80 8.49 30.46
N ALA A 216 14.74 9.43 30.33
CA ALA A 216 14.75 10.70 31.04
C ALA A 216 15.37 11.82 30.18
N PRO A 217 14.96 13.08 30.38
CA PRO A 217 15.58 14.23 29.70
C PRO A 217 17.08 14.30 29.97
N GLY A 218 17.90 14.42 28.92
CA GLY A 218 19.35 14.57 29.04
C GLY A 218 20.16 13.27 29.12
N ILE A 219 19.51 12.10 29.16
CA ILE A 219 20.20 10.80 29.06
C ILE A 219 20.09 10.27 27.62
N PRO A 220 21.20 9.98 26.93
CA PRO A 220 21.13 9.39 25.60
C PRO A 220 20.53 8.00 25.66
N GLN A 221 19.65 7.66 24.72
CA GLN A 221 19.07 6.33 24.66
C GLN A 221 20.11 5.30 24.24
N THR A 222 20.39 4.35 25.13
CA THR A 222 21.36 3.28 24.90
C THR A 222 20.73 2.00 24.35
N ASN A 223 19.42 1.84 24.49
CA ASN A 223 18.70 0.67 23.99
C ASN A 223 18.62 0.67 22.46
N ARG A 224 19.02 -0.44 21.85
CA ARG A 224 18.85 -0.70 20.43
C ARG A 224 17.61 -1.56 20.21
N TYR A 225 16.84 -1.20 19.19
CA TYR A 225 15.61 -1.88 18.81
C TYR A 225 15.69 -2.32 17.35
N GLN A 226 15.14 -3.50 17.07
CA GLN A 226 15.03 -4.05 15.73
C GLN A 226 13.56 -4.13 15.35
N PHE A 227 13.25 -3.64 14.15
CA PHE A 227 11.97 -3.78 13.49
C PHE A 227 12.02 -4.96 12.53
N GLU A 228 11.05 -5.86 12.63
CA GLU A 228 11.03 -7.12 11.90
C GLU A 228 9.75 -7.28 11.11
N VAL A 229 9.89 -7.68 9.85
CA VAL A 229 8.78 -8.08 9.00
C VAL A 229 8.61 -9.59 9.15
N ILE A 230 7.53 -10.00 9.82
CA ILE A 230 7.21 -11.41 10.08
C ILE A 230 6.46 -12.01 8.90
N ASN A 231 5.55 -11.24 8.32
CA ASN A 231 4.76 -11.66 7.18
C ASN A 231 4.56 -10.49 6.21
N CYS A 232 4.58 -10.79 4.91
CA CYS A 232 4.30 -9.82 3.86
C CYS A 232 3.59 -10.56 2.74
N LYS A 233 2.41 -10.10 2.35
CA LYS A 233 1.58 -10.75 1.32
C LYS A 233 0.94 -9.71 0.44
N LEU A 234 0.84 -9.99 -0.85
CA LEU A 234 0.19 -9.13 -1.81
C LEU A 234 -1.18 -9.71 -2.20
N TYR A 235 -2.23 -8.93 -2.00
CA TYR A 235 -3.58 -9.25 -2.46
C TYR A 235 -3.87 -8.52 -3.76
N VAL A 236 -4.14 -9.28 -4.82
CA VAL A 236 -4.39 -8.76 -6.17
C VAL A 236 -5.78 -9.17 -6.63
N LYS A 237 -6.59 -8.18 -7.04
CA LYS A 237 -7.89 -8.46 -7.65
C LYS A 237 -7.73 -8.74 -9.14
N LYS A 238 -8.17 -9.91 -9.58
CA LYS A 238 -8.28 -10.29 -11.00
C LYS A 238 -9.74 -10.33 -11.41
N VAL A 239 -10.00 -9.93 -12.65
CA VAL A 239 -11.34 -9.76 -13.23
C VAL A 239 -11.43 -10.53 -14.54
N ASP A 240 -12.47 -11.34 -14.65
CA ASP A 240 -12.84 -12.05 -15.87
C ASP A 240 -13.92 -11.22 -16.56
N ILE A 241 -13.66 -10.80 -17.79
CA ILE A 241 -14.62 -10.05 -18.61
C ILE A 241 -15.44 -11.00 -19.49
N MET A 242 -16.59 -10.54 -19.97
CA MET A 242 -17.38 -11.31 -20.95
C MET A 242 -16.59 -11.58 -22.24
N ASP A 243 -16.68 -12.80 -22.77
CA ASP A 243 -15.90 -13.26 -23.93
C ASP A 243 -16.10 -12.38 -25.17
N GLY A 244 -17.34 -11.94 -25.43
CA GLY A 244 -17.65 -11.06 -26.56
C GLY A 244 -16.93 -9.70 -26.47
N LEU A 245 -16.82 -9.15 -25.26
CA LEU A 245 -16.10 -7.90 -25.02
C LEU A 245 -14.59 -8.12 -25.08
N ALA A 246 -14.09 -9.24 -24.55
CA ALA A 246 -12.67 -9.59 -24.62
C ALA A 246 -12.18 -9.68 -26.07
N LEU A 247 -12.99 -10.31 -26.94
CA LEU A 247 -12.67 -10.44 -28.36
C LEU A 247 -12.68 -9.09 -29.09
N ASP A 248 -13.63 -8.21 -28.76
CA ASP A 248 -13.69 -6.86 -29.34
C ASP A 248 -12.47 -6.02 -28.93
N ILE A 249 -12.07 -6.09 -27.66
CA ILE A 249 -10.87 -5.40 -27.16
C ILE A 249 -9.62 -5.94 -27.86
N ALA A 250 -9.47 -7.27 -27.97
CA ALA A 250 -8.33 -7.88 -28.65
C ALA A 250 -8.22 -7.42 -30.10
N LYS A 251 -9.34 -7.45 -30.86
CA LYS A 251 -9.37 -6.96 -32.25
C LYS A 251 -9.01 -5.49 -32.37
N LYS A 252 -9.41 -4.65 -31.41
CA LYS A 252 -9.06 -3.22 -31.40
C LYS A 252 -7.57 -3.00 -31.15
N LEU A 253 -6.97 -3.76 -30.23
CA LEU A 253 -5.54 -3.70 -29.93
C LEU A 253 -4.67 -4.18 -31.12
N ASP A 254 -5.15 -5.11 -31.93
CA ASP A 254 -4.47 -5.53 -33.16
C ASP A 254 -4.44 -4.41 -34.23
N MET A 255 -5.47 -3.58 -34.28
CA MET A 255 -5.59 -2.52 -35.28
C MET A 255 -4.82 -1.26 -34.90
N ARG A 256 -4.76 -0.91 -33.62
CA ARG A 256 -4.08 0.30 -33.13
C ARG A 256 -3.57 0.07 -31.71
N PRO A 257 -2.38 0.60 -31.35
CA PRO A 257 -2.03 0.72 -29.95
C PRO A 257 -3.08 1.55 -29.21
N GLN A 258 -3.25 1.28 -27.92
CA GLN A 258 -4.12 2.10 -27.09
C GLN A 258 -3.46 3.47 -26.86
N ASP A 259 -3.74 4.42 -27.76
CA ASP A 259 -3.38 5.81 -27.55
C ASP A 259 -4.30 6.37 -26.45
N MET A 260 -3.73 6.69 -25.27
CA MET A 260 -4.44 7.53 -24.31
C MET A 260 -4.42 8.97 -24.83
N PRO A 261 -5.58 9.64 -24.92
CA PRO A 261 -5.64 11.08 -25.19
C PRO A 261 -5.02 11.89 -24.06
#